data_AF-A0AAX2JD16-F1
#
_entry.id   AF-A0AAX2JD16-F1
#
_cell.length_a   1.000
_cell.length_b   1.000
_cell.length_c   1.000
_cell.angle_alpha   90.00
_cell.angle_beta   90.00
_cell.angle_gamma   90.00
#
_symmetry.space_group_name_H-M   'P 1'
#
loop_
_entity.id
_entity.type
_entity.pdbx_description
1 polymer ?
#
loop_
_entity_poly.entity_id
_entity_poly.type
_entity_poly.pdbx_seq_one_letter_code
_entity_poly.pdbx_strand_id
1 'polypeptide(L)'
;MKKAVILGLIALNISVFAAIKQEVPEDIEKAIIRESQSFEGSDRISFRRWQTESYLKMEKMGAESGIPAVEFDRIKQRLRQMYGSNFVKQYQVLPSEIANYNELVERVKVETLKSAVVTEEKNNAAKEQMAKEIASSKVPAEVVEIFKESAAKLYPDNYVGQKAYINAAMEDYFKIIDFVKKNKKVLN
;
A
#
# COMPACT_ATOMS: atom_id res chain seq x y z
N MET A 1 35.89 -32.76 5.22
CA MET A 1 35.52 -31.37 5.56
C MET A 1 35.93 -30.45 4.43
N LYS A 2 35.00 -29.80 3.73
CA LYS A 2 35.22 -28.58 2.92
C LYS A 2 33.84 -27.94 2.71
N LYS A 3 33.54 -26.92 3.51
CA LYS A 3 32.29 -26.16 3.47
C LYS A 3 32.36 -25.22 2.27
N ALA A 4 31.46 -25.37 1.31
CA ALA A 4 31.27 -24.39 0.24
C ALA A 4 30.57 -23.17 0.84
N VAL A 5 31.31 -22.08 0.95
CA VAL A 5 30.80 -20.76 1.32
C VAL A 5 29.97 -20.25 0.14
N ILE A 6 28.65 -20.30 0.26
CA ILE A 6 27.76 -19.60 -0.67
C ILE A 6 27.75 -18.13 -0.26
N LEU A 7 28.67 -17.38 -0.85
CA LEU A 7 28.60 -15.94 -1.02
C LEU A 7 27.50 -15.68 -2.07
N GLY A 8 26.33 -15.24 -1.62
CA GLY A 8 25.19 -14.91 -2.47
C GLY A 8 24.54 -13.59 -2.05
N LEU A 9 24.97 -12.50 -2.70
CA LEU A 9 24.21 -11.27 -2.94
C LEU A 9 23.52 -10.60 -1.73
N ILE A 10 24.32 -9.94 -0.87
CA ILE A 10 23.84 -8.72 -0.23
C ILE A 10 23.99 -7.62 -1.28
N ALA A 11 22.90 -7.34 -1.99
CA ALA A 11 22.81 -6.16 -2.85
C ALA A 11 23.09 -4.92 -1.97
N LEU A 12 24.17 -4.22 -2.31
CA LEU A 12 24.55 -2.92 -1.78
C LEU A 12 23.42 -1.91 -2.04
N ASN A 13 22.45 -1.82 -1.12
CA ASN A 13 21.60 -0.64 -1.00
C ASN A 13 22.37 0.46 -0.28
N ILE A 14 23.42 0.99 -0.94
CA ILE A 14 23.92 2.32 -0.63
C ILE A 14 23.15 3.26 -1.55
N SER A 15 21.88 3.49 -1.22
CA SER A 15 21.13 4.60 -1.81
C SER A 15 21.74 5.88 -1.27
N VAL A 16 22.36 6.61 -2.19
CA VAL A 16 22.83 7.98 -2.08
C VAL A 16 21.72 8.83 -1.43
N PHE A 17 21.85 9.13 -0.14
CA PHE A 17 21.06 10.14 0.55
C PHE A 17 21.57 11.54 0.13
N ALA A 18 21.40 11.88 -1.14
CA ALA A 18 21.30 13.27 -1.54
C ALA A 18 19.88 13.71 -1.20
N ALA A 19 19.76 14.68 -0.29
CA ALA A 19 18.50 15.32 0.06
C ALA A 19 17.90 16.00 -1.19
N ILE A 20 17.17 15.22 -1.99
CA ILE A 20 16.17 15.78 -2.90
C ILE A 20 15.18 16.46 -1.96
N LYS A 21 15.10 17.80 -2.00
CA LYS A 21 13.97 18.50 -1.40
C LYS A 21 12.74 17.89 -2.06
N GLN A 22 12.03 17.05 -1.32
CA GLN A 22 10.80 16.47 -1.82
C GLN A 22 9.80 17.62 -1.87
N GLU A 23 9.61 18.16 -3.06
CA GLU A 23 8.69 19.26 -3.27
C GLU A 23 7.26 18.74 -3.11
N VAL A 24 6.42 19.57 -2.50
CA VAL A 24 5.02 19.24 -2.32
C VAL A 24 4.32 19.45 -3.67
N PRO A 25 3.55 18.48 -4.19
CA PRO A 25 2.82 18.67 -5.43
C PRO A 25 1.85 19.85 -5.36
N GLU A 26 1.68 20.55 -6.48
CA GLU A 26 0.89 21.79 -6.54
C GLU A 26 -0.57 21.61 -6.07
N ASP A 27 -1.18 20.46 -6.36
CA ASP A 27 -2.54 20.14 -5.91
C ASP A 27 -2.62 20.01 -4.38
N ILE A 28 -1.59 19.44 -3.76
CA ILE A 28 -1.46 19.32 -2.31
C ILE A 28 -1.23 20.70 -1.69
N GLU A 29 -0.36 21.53 -2.26
CA GLU A 29 -0.15 22.89 -1.79
C GLU A 29 -1.44 23.71 -1.85
N LYS A 30 -2.17 23.66 -2.97
CA LYS A 30 -3.46 24.32 -3.15
C LYS A 30 -4.48 23.85 -2.11
N ALA A 31 -4.53 22.55 -1.82
CA ALA A 31 -5.40 21.99 -0.80
C ALA A 31 -5.07 22.54 0.59
N ILE A 32 -3.79 22.55 0.98
CA ILE A 32 -3.34 23.10 2.27
C ILE A 32 -3.67 24.59 2.38
N ILE A 33 -3.44 25.36 1.32
CA ILE A 33 -3.77 26.80 1.27
C ILE A 33 -5.26 27.02 1.47
N ARG A 34 -6.11 26.21 0.82
CA ARG A 34 -7.56 26.29 0.96
C ARG A 34 -8.03 26.01 2.38
N GLU A 35 -7.54 24.95 3.01
CA GLU A 35 -7.89 24.61 4.39
C GLU A 35 -7.41 25.67 5.40
N SER A 36 -6.30 26.35 5.09
CA SER A 36 -5.72 27.35 5.98
C SER A 36 -6.51 28.67 6.06
N GLN A 37 -7.51 28.88 5.21
CA GLN A 37 -8.20 30.18 5.10
C GLN A 37 -8.97 30.59 6.35
N SER A 38 -9.38 29.62 7.18
CA SER A 38 -10.05 29.86 8.47
C SER A 38 -9.12 30.32 9.59
N PHE A 39 -7.80 30.25 9.38
CA PHE A 39 -6.79 30.70 10.35
C PHE A 39 -6.27 32.09 9.97
N GLU A 40 -5.73 32.84 10.92
CA GLU A 40 -5.15 34.17 10.68
C GLU A 40 -3.69 34.25 11.15
N GLY A 41 -2.96 35.26 10.65
CA GLY A 41 -1.61 35.59 11.11
C GLY A 41 -0.66 34.39 11.23
N SER A 42 -0.03 34.26 12.40
CA SER A 42 0.92 33.19 12.74
C SER A 42 0.30 31.80 12.74
N ASP A 43 -1.00 31.68 13.02
CA ASP A 43 -1.69 30.39 13.11
C ASP A 43 -1.89 29.80 11.72
N ARG A 44 -2.21 30.65 10.73
CA ARG A 44 -2.27 30.24 9.32
C ARG A 44 -0.93 29.69 8.83
N ILE A 45 0.17 30.37 9.17
CA ILE A 45 1.53 29.93 8.79
C ILE A 45 1.86 28.60 9.47
N SER A 46 1.58 28.49 10.76
CA SER A 46 1.85 27.28 11.55
C SER A 46 1.04 26.08 11.06
N PHE A 47 -0.24 26.28 10.75
CA PHE A 47 -1.11 25.26 10.18
C PHE A 47 -0.59 24.75 8.84
N ARG A 48 -0.25 25.66 7.91
CA ARG A 48 0.29 25.27 6.60
C ARG A 48 1.57 24.45 6.76
N ARG A 49 2.51 24.93 7.58
CA ARG A 49 3.76 24.21 7.87
C ARG A 49 3.47 22.81 8.43
N TRP A 50 2.56 22.69 9.39
CA TRP A 50 2.26 21.39 10.00
C TRP A 50 1.64 20.39 9.02
N GLN A 51 0.72 20.86 8.15
CA GLN A 51 0.14 20.04 7.10
C GLN A 51 1.20 19.62 6.07
N THR A 52 2.07 20.55 5.64
CA THR A 52 3.17 20.28 4.71
C THR A 52 4.18 19.29 5.29
N GLU A 53 4.57 19.44 6.55
CA GLU A 53 5.49 18.49 7.20
C GLU A 53 4.87 17.10 7.34
N SER A 54 3.58 17.02 7.67
CA SER A 54 2.86 15.74 7.74
C SER A 54 2.77 15.08 6.37
N TYR A 55 2.50 15.90 5.35
CA TYR A 55 2.86 15.76 3.94
C TYR A 55 4.04 14.82 3.68
N LEU A 56 5.19 15.44 3.84
CA LEU A 56 6.49 14.89 3.50
C LEU A 56 6.85 13.69 4.38
N LYS A 57 6.41 13.68 5.65
CA LYS A 57 6.60 12.53 6.55
C LYS A 57 5.84 11.30 6.06
N MET A 58 4.63 11.45 5.51
CA MET A 58 3.90 10.34 4.90
C MET A 58 4.65 9.77 3.71
N GLU A 59 5.07 10.63 2.77
CA GLU A 59 5.80 10.19 1.58
C GLU A 59 7.09 9.47 1.93
N LYS A 60 7.85 10.03 2.88
CA LYS A 60 9.07 9.40 3.40
C LYS A 60 8.78 8.04 4.03
N MET A 61 7.75 7.93 4.87
CA MET A 61 7.36 6.67 5.51
C MET A 61 6.93 5.63 4.47
N GLY A 62 6.18 6.01 3.44
CA GLY A 62 5.82 5.12 2.35
C GLY A 62 7.05 4.58 1.62
N ALA A 63 7.99 5.45 1.26
CA ALA A 63 9.24 5.06 0.61
C ALA A 63 10.10 4.11 1.46
N GLU A 64 10.14 4.33 2.78
CA GLU A 64 10.93 3.52 3.73
C GLU A 64 10.23 2.20 4.13
N SER A 65 8.92 2.08 3.92
CA SER A 65 8.12 0.92 4.39
C SER A 65 8.35 -0.38 3.61
N GLY A 66 8.93 -0.29 2.40
CA GLY A 66 9.12 -1.45 1.52
C GLY A 66 7.87 -1.95 0.81
N ILE A 67 6.70 -1.31 1.00
CA ILE A 67 5.49 -1.65 0.26
C ILE A 67 5.62 -1.26 -1.22
N PRO A 68 4.97 -1.96 -2.16
CA PRO A 68 4.93 -1.55 -3.56
C PRO A 68 4.37 -0.12 -3.70
N ALA A 69 4.96 0.69 -4.58
CA ALA A 69 4.55 2.08 -4.79
C ALA A 69 3.06 2.19 -5.18
N VAL A 70 2.58 1.29 -6.04
CA VAL A 70 1.17 1.20 -6.44
C VAL A 70 0.23 0.96 -5.25
N GLU A 71 0.67 0.18 -4.24
CA GLU A 71 -0.10 -0.05 -3.02
C GLU A 71 -0.08 1.15 -2.10
N PHE A 72 1.08 1.83 -2.02
CA PHE A 72 1.18 3.06 -1.26
C PHE A 72 0.26 4.14 -1.83
N ASP A 73 0.22 4.30 -3.15
CA ASP A 73 -0.66 5.26 -3.82
C ASP A 73 -2.14 4.92 -3.60
N ARG A 74 -2.51 3.63 -3.64
CA ARG A 74 -3.87 3.17 -3.29
C ARG A 74 -4.23 3.52 -1.84
N ILE A 75 -3.33 3.27 -0.90
CA ILE A 75 -3.51 3.63 0.52
C ILE A 75 -3.69 5.14 0.65
N LYS A 76 -2.83 5.94 0.01
CA LYS A 76 -2.93 7.41 0.00
C LYS A 76 -4.26 7.87 -0.56
N GLN A 77 -4.72 7.32 -1.68
CA GLN A 77 -6.00 7.67 -2.30
C GLN A 77 -7.17 7.41 -1.34
N ARG A 78 -7.20 6.23 -0.70
CA ARG A 78 -8.22 5.91 0.30
C ARG A 78 -8.17 6.83 1.52
N LEU A 79 -6.97 7.10 2.04
CA LEU A 79 -6.77 8.05 3.14
C LEU A 79 -7.24 9.47 2.77
N ARG A 80 -7.06 9.87 1.52
CA ARG A 80 -7.60 11.11 0.94
C ARG A 80 -9.12 11.13 0.91
N GLN A 81 -9.75 10.03 0.53
CA GLN A 81 -11.20 9.91 0.53
C GLN A 81 -11.79 9.98 1.96
N MET A 82 -11.08 9.43 2.95
CA MET A 82 -11.54 9.42 4.34
C MET A 82 -11.29 10.73 5.08
N TYR A 83 -10.12 11.34 4.91
CA TYR A 83 -9.67 12.48 5.71
C TYR A 83 -9.46 13.77 4.89
N GLY A 84 -9.80 13.75 3.60
CA GLY A 84 -9.70 14.91 2.72
C GLY A 84 -8.29 15.49 2.66
N SER A 85 -8.17 16.76 3.02
CA SER A 85 -6.90 17.51 3.05
C SER A 85 -6.20 17.49 4.41
N ASN A 86 -6.68 16.70 5.38
CA ASN A 86 -6.08 16.60 6.71
C ASN A 86 -4.90 15.62 6.71
N PHE A 87 -3.73 16.07 6.25
CA PHE A 87 -2.51 15.27 6.16
C PHE A 87 -1.98 14.84 7.52
N VAL A 88 -2.22 15.62 8.57
CA VAL A 88 -1.89 15.21 9.94
C VAL A 88 -2.63 13.92 10.30
N LYS A 89 -3.93 13.84 10.05
CA LYS A 89 -4.72 12.63 10.33
C LYS A 89 -4.30 11.46 9.46
N GLN A 90 -4.03 11.71 8.17
CA GLN A 90 -3.56 10.66 7.27
C GLN A 90 -2.20 10.10 7.69
N TYR A 91 -1.28 10.97 8.12
CA TYR A 91 0.01 10.56 8.66
C TYR A 91 -0.15 9.73 9.95
N GLN A 92 -1.09 10.10 10.83
CA GLN A 92 -1.34 9.37 12.07
C GLN A 92 -1.84 7.94 11.83
N VAL A 93 -2.64 7.71 10.80
CA VAL A 93 -3.22 6.39 10.51
C VAL A 93 -2.36 5.54 9.57
N LEU A 94 -1.48 6.17 8.78
CA LEU A 94 -0.65 5.48 7.79
C LEU A 94 0.15 4.29 8.36
N PRO A 95 0.76 4.35 9.57
CA PRO A 95 1.45 3.20 10.15
C PRO A 95 0.55 1.96 10.29
N SER A 96 -0.72 2.16 10.67
CA SER A 96 -1.67 1.05 10.77
C SER A 96 -2.00 0.46 9.41
N GLU A 97 -2.09 1.29 8.37
CA GLU A 97 -2.38 0.83 7.01
C GLU A 97 -1.23 0.03 6.42
N ILE A 98 0.00 0.46 6.68
CA ILE A 98 1.21 -0.28 6.31
C ILE A 98 1.25 -1.61 7.07
N ALA A 99 0.93 -1.62 8.36
CA ALA A 99 0.87 -2.84 9.15
C ALA A 99 -0.16 -3.84 8.61
N ASN A 100 -1.38 -3.37 8.30
CA ASN A 100 -2.42 -4.20 7.70
C ASN A 100 -1.98 -4.84 6.38
N TYR A 101 -1.30 -4.07 5.52
CA TYR A 101 -0.72 -4.59 4.29
C TYR A 101 0.34 -5.68 4.55
N ASN A 102 1.26 -5.43 5.50
CA ASN A 102 2.32 -6.38 5.82
C ASN A 102 1.74 -7.67 6.43
N GLU A 103 0.70 -7.59 7.25
CA GLU A 103 0.00 -8.75 7.79
C GLU A 103 -0.67 -9.57 6.67
N LEU A 104 -1.31 -8.92 5.70
CA LEU A 104 -1.85 -9.58 4.51
C LEU A 104 -0.75 -10.35 3.76
N VAL A 105 0.39 -9.71 3.49
CA VAL A 105 1.52 -10.34 2.80
C VAL A 105 2.04 -11.54 3.58
N GLU A 106 2.23 -11.41 4.90
CA GLU A 106 2.73 -12.51 5.72
C GLU A 106 1.72 -13.66 5.81
N ARG A 107 0.41 -13.37 5.94
CA ARG A 107 -0.63 -14.40 5.92
C ARG A 107 -0.60 -15.21 4.62
N VAL A 108 -0.54 -14.52 3.49
CA VAL A 108 -0.46 -15.16 2.17
C VAL A 108 0.84 -15.96 2.03
N LYS A 109 1.96 -15.44 2.52
CA LYS A 109 3.24 -16.16 2.53
C LYS A 109 3.17 -17.45 3.36
N VAL A 110 2.59 -17.40 4.56
CA VAL A 110 2.40 -18.58 5.42
C VAL A 110 1.48 -19.61 4.74
N GLU A 111 0.40 -19.16 4.11
CA GLU A 111 -0.53 -20.04 3.39
C GLU A 111 0.11 -20.68 2.14
N THR A 112 0.86 -19.90 1.37
CA THR A 112 1.56 -20.38 0.17
C THR A 112 2.70 -21.35 0.51
N LEU A 113 3.42 -21.12 1.61
CA LEU A 113 4.45 -22.05 2.09
C LEU A 113 3.90 -23.41 2.55
N LYS A 114 2.63 -23.47 3.00
CA LYS A 114 1.96 -24.75 3.32
C LYS A 114 1.67 -25.57 2.08
N SER A 115 1.62 -24.95 0.89
CA SER A 115 1.44 -25.66 -0.37
C SER A 115 2.80 -26.15 -0.89
N ALA A 116 2.99 -27.48 -0.93
CA ALA A 116 4.21 -28.11 -1.45
C ALA A 116 4.50 -27.72 -2.91
N VAL A 117 5.79 -27.75 -3.28
CA VAL A 117 6.41 -27.46 -4.60
C VAL A 117 5.39 -27.12 -5.69
N VAL A 118 5.40 -25.86 -6.11
CA VAL A 118 4.59 -25.36 -7.22
C VAL A 118 5.07 -26.06 -8.50
N THR A 119 4.34 -27.09 -8.93
CA THR A 119 4.54 -27.73 -10.23
C THR A 119 3.98 -26.83 -11.33
N GLU A 120 4.46 -26.99 -12.55
CA GLU A 120 3.98 -26.23 -13.71
C GLU A 120 2.48 -26.39 -13.92
N GLU A 121 1.95 -27.61 -13.76
CA GLU A 121 0.52 -27.91 -13.82
C GLU A 121 -0.30 -27.11 -12.79
N LYS A 122 0.16 -27.07 -11.53
CA LYS A 122 -0.51 -26.30 -10.46
C LYS A 122 -0.45 -24.79 -10.76
N ASN A 123 0.67 -24.33 -11.31
CA ASN A 123 0.86 -22.93 -11.65
C ASN A 123 -0.09 -22.49 -12.78
N ASN A 124 -0.21 -23.30 -13.83
CA ASN A 124 -1.13 -23.06 -14.94
C ASN A 124 -2.60 -23.13 -14.49
N ALA A 125 -2.95 -24.13 -13.68
CA ALA A 125 -4.29 -24.23 -13.10
C ALA A 125 -4.63 -23.02 -12.21
N ALA A 126 -3.68 -22.54 -11.40
CA ALA A 126 -3.86 -21.35 -10.58
C ALA A 126 -4.08 -20.10 -11.44
N LYS A 127 -3.34 -19.95 -12.55
CA LYS A 127 -3.51 -18.84 -13.50
C LYS A 127 -4.92 -18.79 -14.08
N GLU A 128 -5.46 -19.93 -14.51
CA GLU A 128 -6.82 -20.01 -15.05
C GLU A 128 -7.89 -19.74 -13.99
N GLN A 129 -7.73 -20.33 -12.79
CA GLN A 129 -8.68 -20.13 -11.69
C GLN A 129 -8.69 -18.68 -11.21
N MET A 130 -7.52 -18.07 -11.07
CA MET A 130 -7.37 -16.65 -10.71
C MET A 130 -8.14 -15.76 -11.70
N ALA A 131 -8.04 -16.00 -13.01
CA ALA A 131 -8.77 -15.24 -14.01
C ALA A 131 -10.30 -15.36 -13.84
N LYS A 132 -10.81 -16.56 -13.53
CA LYS A 132 -12.25 -16.81 -13.27
C LYS A 132 -12.74 -16.13 -12.00
N GLU A 133 -11.95 -16.19 -10.93
CA GLU A 133 -12.27 -15.57 -9.63
C GLU A 133 -12.27 -14.04 -9.75
N ILE A 134 -11.30 -13.46 -10.46
CA ILE A 134 -11.27 -12.03 -10.77
C ILE A 134 -12.49 -11.61 -11.59
N ALA A 135 -12.83 -12.36 -12.64
CA ALA A 135 -13.97 -12.04 -13.50
C ALA A 135 -15.33 -12.08 -12.78
N SER A 136 -15.44 -12.87 -11.70
CA SER A 136 -16.66 -12.95 -10.88
C SER A 136 -16.66 -11.98 -9.70
N SER A 137 -15.55 -11.27 -9.46
CA SER A 137 -15.41 -10.33 -8.35
C SER A 137 -16.21 -9.04 -8.58
N LYS A 138 -16.71 -8.47 -7.49
CA LYS A 138 -17.35 -7.13 -7.48
C LYS A 138 -16.35 -6.01 -7.15
N VAL A 139 -15.08 -6.34 -6.96
CA VAL A 139 -14.03 -5.35 -6.73
C VAL A 139 -13.83 -4.55 -8.03
N PRO A 140 -13.77 -3.20 -7.99
CA PRO A 140 -13.54 -2.39 -9.17
C PRO A 140 -12.27 -2.81 -9.92
N ALA A 141 -12.33 -2.80 -11.25
CA ALA A 141 -11.23 -3.26 -12.11
C ALA A 141 -9.91 -2.53 -11.81
N GLU A 142 -9.96 -1.22 -11.56
CA GLU A 142 -8.80 -0.41 -11.17
C GLU A 142 -8.11 -0.93 -9.89
N VAL A 143 -8.88 -1.38 -8.90
CA VAL A 143 -8.35 -1.93 -7.64
C VAL A 143 -7.76 -3.32 -7.87
N VAL A 144 -8.40 -4.12 -8.73
CA VAL A 144 -7.89 -5.45 -9.10
C VAL A 144 -6.56 -5.36 -9.84
N GLU A 145 -6.39 -4.39 -10.74
CA GLU A 145 -5.11 -4.20 -11.44
C GLU A 145 -3.98 -3.86 -10.46
N ILE A 146 -4.25 -3.05 -9.44
CA ILE A 146 -3.29 -2.78 -8.36
C ILE A 146 -2.89 -4.07 -7.65
N PHE A 147 -3.86 -4.93 -7.31
CA PHE A 147 -3.57 -6.23 -6.70
C PHE A 147 -2.74 -7.15 -7.59
N LYS A 148 -2.99 -7.15 -8.90
CA LYS A 148 -2.20 -7.93 -9.86
C LYS A 148 -0.75 -7.46 -9.94
N GLU A 149 -0.54 -6.15 -9.99
CA GLU A 149 0.81 -5.57 -10.03
C GLU A 149 1.60 -5.94 -8.76
N SER A 150 0.98 -5.78 -7.59
CA SER A 150 1.55 -6.17 -6.31
C SER A 150 1.84 -7.66 -6.23
N ALA A 151 0.90 -8.49 -6.66
CA ALA A 151 1.03 -9.94 -6.70
C ALA A 151 2.23 -10.37 -7.56
N ALA A 152 2.35 -9.81 -8.77
CA ALA A 152 3.44 -10.13 -9.69
C ALA A 152 4.81 -9.73 -9.12
N LYS A 153 4.88 -8.62 -8.38
CA LYS A 153 6.10 -8.16 -7.70
C LYS A 153 6.47 -9.05 -6.51
N LEU A 154 5.49 -9.48 -5.71
CA LEU A 154 5.69 -10.33 -4.53
C LEU A 154 5.98 -11.79 -4.89
N TYR A 155 5.34 -12.29 -5.96
CA TYR A 155 5.40 -13.69 -6.38
C TYR A 155 5.69 -13.80 -7.90
N PRO A 156 6.90 -13.43 -8.36
CA PRO A 156 7.27 -13.53 -9.78
C PRO A 156 7.10 -14.96 -10.29
N ASP A 157 6.40 -15.11 -11.42
CA ASP A 157 6.11 -16.39 -12.10
C ASP A 157 5.41 -17.47 -11.25
N ASN A 158 5.00 -17.15 -10.02
CA ASN A 158 4.29 -18.05 -9.12
C ASN A 158 2.82 -17.64 -9.02
N TYR A 159 2.01 -18.12 -9.97
CA TYR A 159 0.57 -17.87 -10.03
C TYR A 159 -0.21 -18.47 -8.85
N VAL A 160 0.32 -19.47 -8.17
CA VAL A 160 -0.27 -19.96 -6.90
C VAL A 160 -0.19 -18.88 -5.83
N GLY A 161 0.99 -18.25 -5.69
CA GLY A 161 1.21 -17.13 -4.77
C GLY A 161 0.44 -15.88 -5.18
N GLN A 162 0.44 -15.54 -6.47
CA GLN A 162 -0.31 -14.40 -6.98
C GLN A 162 -1.81 -14.55 -6.74
N LYS A 163 -2.36 -15.74 -7.03
CA LYS A 163 -3.78 -16.05 -6.78
C LYS A 163 -4.12 -15.90 -5.30
N ALA A 164 -3.32 -16.49 -4.41
CA ALA A 164 -3.54 -16.40 -2.97
C ALA A 164 -3.54 -14.95 -2.47
N TYR A 165 -2.59 -14.14 -2.94
CA TYR A 165 -2.52 -12.72 -2.62
C TYR A 165 -3.77 -11.96 -3.08
N ILE A 166 -4.12 -12.10 -4.37
CA ILE A 166 -5.24 -11.36 -4.97
C ILE A 166 -6.55 -11.73 -4.27
N ASN A 167 -6.78 -13.00 -3.96
CA ASN A 167 -7.97 -13.44 -3.26
C ASN A 167 -8.07 -12.86 -1.86
N ALA A 168 -6.98 -12.93 -1.09
CA ALA A 168 -6.94 -12.35 0.25
C ALA A 168 -7.13 -10.83 0.23
N ALA A 169 -6.54 -10.14 -0.75
CA ALA A 169 -6.69 -8.69 -0.92
C ALA A 169 -8.12 -8.28 -1.31
N MET A 170 -8.78 -9.04 -2.19
CA MET A 170 -10.19 -8.84 -2.55
C MET A 170 -11.12 -9.09 -1.36
N GLU A 171 -10.83 -10.09 -0.52
CA GLU A 171 -11.61 -10.35 0.70
C GLU A 171 -11.51 -9.17 1.69
N ASP A 172 -10.29 -8.70 1.94
CA ASP A 172 -10.05 -7.59 2.88
C ASP A 172 -10.66 -6.28 2.37
N TYR A 173 -10.69 -6.05 1.05
CA TYR A 173 -11.40 -4.92 0.44
C TYR A 173 -12.87 -4.86 0.85
N PHE A 174 -13.58 -6.00 0.80
CA PHE A 174 -14.99 -6.04 1.21
C PHE A 174 -15.18 -5.83 2.71
N LYS A 175 -14.29 -6.40 3.55
CA LYS A 175 -14.33 -6.18 5.01
C LYS A 175 -14.20 -4.70 5.36
N ILE A 176 -13.29 -3.98 4.69
CA ILE A 176 -13.08 -2.54 4.90
C ILE A 176 -14.32 -1.75 4.47
N ILE A 177 -14.89 -2.04 3.30
CA ILE A 177 -16.11 -1.35 2.84
C ILE A 177 -17.26 -1.56 3.82
N ASP A 178 -17.46 -2.80 4.29
CA ASP A 178 -18.51 -3.11 5.23
C ASP A 178 -18.30 -2.43 6.58
N PHE A 179 -17.05 -2.36 7.06
CA PHE A 179 -16.70 -1.60 8.25
C PHE A 179 -17.05 -0.12 8.11
N VAL A 180 -16.65 0.51 7.01
CA VAL A 180 -16.93 1.94 6.74
C VAL A 180 -18.43 2.20 6.68
N LYS A 181 -19.19 1.35 5.99
CA LYS A 181 -20.66 1.47 5.91
C LYS A 181 -21.32 1.39 7.30
N LYS A 182 -20.85 0.47 8.16
CA LYS A 182 -21.39 0.27 9.51
C LYS A 182 -21.02 1.40 10.47
N ASN A 183 -19.87 2.04 10.29
CA ASN A 183 -19.31 3.03 11.22
C ASN A 183 -19.36 4.48 10.71
N LYS A 184 -20.16 4.76 9.68
CA LYS A 184 -20.25 6.07 9.02
C LYS A 184 -20.58 7.26 9.95
N LYS A 185 -21.21 7.00 11.12
CA LYS A 185 -21.51 8.02 12.14
C LYS A 185 -20.33 8.36 13.08
N VAL A 186 -19.32 7.50 13.15
CA VAL A 186 -18.16 7.66 14.04
C VAL A 186 -16.96 8.25 13.30
N LEU A 187 -16.96 8.14 11.96
CA LEU A 187 -15.88 8.60 11.08
C LEU A 187 -16.07 10.04 10.57
N ASN A 188 -17.19 10.69 10.88
CA ASN A 188 -17.50 12.08 10.52
C ASN A 188 -17.43 13.00 11.73
#